data_AF-A0A1V9YRU4-F1
#
_entry.id   AF-A0A1V9YRU4-F1
#
_cell.length_a   1.000
_cell.length_b   1.000
_cell.length_c   1.000
_cell.angle_alpha   90.00
_cell.angle_beta   90.00
_cell.angle_gamma   90.00
#
_symmetry.space_group_name_H-M   'P 1'
#
loop_
_entity.id
_entity.type
_entity.pdbx_description
1 polymer ?
#
loop_
_entity_poly.entity_id
_entity_poly.type
_entity_poly.pdbx_seq_one_letter_code
_entity_poly.pdbx_strand_id
1 'polypeptide(L)'
;MGDMEALRTLKNNMHELNTQISGMRRMLMEILENDEDMHMLYLSKIHAEPAIASDLLSFDTEDAESLLEVYLQDIYATQTRVSLMLNNVQNTESMVMLRLDTKRNYLLTVDLTLTLWTTMITVPTFIVGAFGM
;
A
#
# COMPACT_ATOMS: atom_id res chain seq x y z
N MET A 1 -8.73 -14.44 -11.77
CA MET A 1 -8.16 -14.94 -10.49
C MET A 1 -6.78 -14.34 -10.26
N GLY A 2 -5.86 -14.42 -11.23
CA GLY A 2 -4.47 -13.92 -11.08
C GLY A 2 -4.35 -12.43 -10.72
N ASP A 3 -5.18 -11.56 -11.31
CA ASP A 3 -5.08 -10.10 -11.06
C ASP A 3 -5.45 -9.71 -9.62
N MET A 4 -6.40 -10.40 -8.99
CA MET A 4 -6.77 -10.16 -7.59
C MET A 4 -5.68 -10.65 -6.63
N GLU A 5 -5.03 -11.76 -6.98
CA GLU A 5 -3.92 -12.28 -6.19
C GLU A 5 -2.69 -11.37 -6.30
N ALA A 6 -2.40 -10.84 -7.49
CA ALA A 6 -1.37 -9.83 -7.72
C ALA A 6 -1.65 -8.51 -6.98
N LEU A 7 -2.90 -8.05 -6.95
CA LEU A 7 -3.27 -6.87 -6.16
C LEU A 7 -3.09 -7.10 -4.66
N ARG A 8 -3.41 -8.31 -4.19
CA ARG A 8 -3.26 -8.67 -2.78
C ARG A 8 -1.79 -8.78 -2.35
N THR A 9 -0.94 -9.40 -3.18
CA THR A 9 0.51 -9.46 -2.90
C THR A 9 1.14 -8.08 -2.95
N LEU A 10 0.77 -7.24 -3.93
CA LEU A 10 1.21 -5.85 -4.00
C LEU A 10 0.82 -5.07 -2.74
N LYS A 11 -0.45 -5.17 -2.29
CA LYS A 11 -0.94 -4.52 -1.07
C LYS A 11 -0.15 -4.96 0.17
N ASN A 12 0.13 -6.25 0.31
CA ASN A 12 0.90 -6.78 1.43
C ASN A 12 2.34 -6.26 1.42
N ASN A 13 3.02 -6.31 0.28
CA ASN A 13 4.39 -5.80 0.14
C ASN A 13 4.45 -4.29 0.44
N MET A 14 3.43 -3.53 0.03
CA MET A 14 3.34 -2.09 0.31
C MET A 14 3.11 -1.80 1.79
N HIS A 15 2.32 -2.61 2.49
CA HIS A 15 2.15 -2.51 3.95
C HIS A 15 3.44 -2.83 4.71
N GLU A 16 4.17 -3.85 4.26
CA GLU A 16 5.46 -4.22 4.83
C GLU A 16 6.49 -3.11 4.63
N LEU A 17 6.60 -2.60 3.40
CA LEU A 17 7.47 -1.46 3.06
C LEU A 17 7.14 -0.22 3.90
N ASN A 18 5.85 0.11 4.08
CA ASN A 18 5.44 1.23 4.92
C ASN A 18 5.88 1.07 6.39
N THR A 19 5.82 -0.16 6.90
CA THR A 19 6.27 -0.48 8.27
C THR A 19 7.78 -0.30 8.39
N GLN A 20 8.55 -0.81 7.42
CA GLN A 20 10.00 -0.67 7.38
C GLN A 20 10.44 0.80 7.28
N ILE A 21 9.83 1.58 6.38
CA ILE A 21 10.09 3.01 6.23
C ILE A 21 9.77 3.76 7.52
N SER A 22 8.64 3.44 8.17
CA SER A 22 8.30 4.06 9.45
C SER A 22 9.29 3.70 10.56
N GLY A 23 9.86 2.49 10.56
CA GLY A 23 10.90 2.08 11.49
C GLY A 23 12.20 2.85 11.26
N MET A 24 12.66 2.90 10.02
CA MET A 24 13.86 3.64 9.62
C MET A 24 13.73 5.14 9.96
N ARG A 25 12.58 5.75 9.66
CA ARG A 25 12.29 7.13 10.04
C ARG A 25 12.43 7.38 11.54
N ARG A 26 11.88 6.48 12.37
CA ARG A 26 11.95 6.61 13.84
C ARG A 26 13.38 6.55 14.34
N MET A 27 14.16 5.58 13.85
CA MET A 27 15.57 5.44 14.25
C MET A 27 16.39 6.66 13.85
N LEU A 28 16.21 7.18 12.64
CA LEU A 28 16.92 8.38 12.19
C LEU A 28 16.50 9.62 12.99
N MET A 29 15.23 9.73 13.35
CA MET A 29 14.73 10.83 14.19
C MET A 29 15.30 10.78 15.60
N GLU A 30 15.38 9.59 16.20
CA GLU A 30 15.98 9.37 17.52
C GLU A 30 17.47 9.77 17.54
N ILE A 31 18.20 9.39 16.49
CA ILE A 31 19.60 9.76 16.30
C ILE A 31 19.75 11.28 16.11
N LEU A 32 18.89 11.92 15.30
CA LEU A 32 18.93 13.37 15.05
C LEU A 32 18.63 14.20 16.30
N GLU A 33 17.73 13.70 17.18
CA GLU A 33 17.34 14.39 18.41
C GLU A 33 18.37 14.25 19.54
N ASN A 34 19.33 13.34 19.40
CA ASN A 34 20.36 13.10 20.40
C ASN A 34 21.71 13.70 19.96
N ASP A 35 22.04 14.86 20.55
CA ASP A 35 23.32 15.53 20.31
C ASP A 35 24.51 14.61 20.57
N GLU A 36 24.48 13.76 21.61
CA GLU A 36 25.58 12.84 21.92
C GLU A 36 25.80 11.84 20.78
N ASP A 37 24.72 11.29 20.23
CA ASP A 37 24.77 10.36 19.10
C ASP A 37 25.30 11.06 17.83
N MET A 38 24.91 12.31 17.60
CA MET A 38 25.45 13.15 16.52
C MET A 38 26.95 13.34 16.61
N HIS A 39 27.47 13.65 17.78
CA HIS A 39 28.91 13.82 17.96
C HIS A 39 29.65 12.47 17.83
N MET A 40 29.04 11.36 18.28
CA MET A 40 29.61 10.02 18.13
C MET A 40 29.70 9.54 16.67
N LEU A 41 28.93 10.10 15.73
CA LEU A 41 29.06 9.77 14.31
C LEU A 41 30.43 10.17 13.73
N TYR A 42 31.09 11.18 14.31
CA TYR A 42 32.38 11.70 13.83
C TYR A 42 33.58 10.89 14.30
N LEU A 43 33.54 9.57 14.06
CA LEU A 43 34.58 8.61 14.47
C LEU A 43 35.98 8.98 13.95
N SER A 44 36.08 9.56 12.75
CA SER A 44 37.37 9.99 12.19
C SER A 44 38.00 11.15 12.96
N LYS A 45 37.20 12.12 13.44
CA LYS A 45 37.69 13.23 14.27
C LYS A 45 38.10 12.72 15.65
N ILE A 46 37.27 11.85 16.26
CA ILE A 46 37.54 11.21 17.54
C ILE A 46 38.85 10.39 17.49
N HIS A 47 39.10 9.70 16.38
CA HIS A 47 40.33 8.93 16.20
C HIS A 47 41.57 9.81 16.01
N ALA A 48 41.44 10.93 15.29
CA ALA A 48 42.55 11.84 15.02
C ALA A 48 43.00 12.61 16.28
N GLU A 49 42.04 13.05 17.10
CA GLU A 49 42.31 13.78 18.34
C GLU A 49 41.56 13.15 19.52
N PRO A 50 42.17 12.18 20.24
CA PRO A 50 41.52 11.52 21.37
C PRO A 50 41.25 12.45 22.56
N ALA A 51 41.80 13.66 22.58
CA ALA A 51 41.48 14.70 23.56
C ALA A 51 40.07 15.29 23.36
N ILE A 52 39.52 15.21 22.14
CA ILE A 52 38.14 15.64 21.83
C ILE A 52 37.12 14.62 22.37
N ALA A 53 37.52 13.36 22.56
CA ALA A 53 36.65 12.33 23.14
C ALA A 53 36.22 12.67 24.59
N SER A 54 37.01 13.45 25.31
CA SER A 54 36.66 13.95 26.66
C SER A 54 35.69 15.13 26.67
N ASP A 55 35.56 15.85 25.55
CA ASP A 55 34.63 16.98 25.38
C ASP A 55 33.91 16.85 24.04
N LEU A 56 33.08 15.81 23.94
CA LEU A 56 32.38 15.41 22.72
C LEU A 56 31.54 16.55 22.13
N LEU A 57 30.99 17.45 22.97
CA LEU A 57 30.13 18.58 22.57
C LEU A 57 30.91 19.83 22.11
N SER A 58 32.23 19.73 21.94
CA SER A 58 33.09 20.88 21.63
C SER A 58 33.16 21.24 20.14
N PHE A 59 32.68 20.38 19.25
CA PHE A 59 32.76 20.57 17.80
C PHE A 59 31.40 20.47 17.14
N ASP A 60 31.22 21.20 16.05
CA ASP A 60 29.94 21.27 15.36
C ASP A 60 29.62 19.99 14.55
N THR A 61 28.34 19.57 14.63
CA THR A 61 27.73 18.43 13.95
C THR A 61 26.82 18.84 12.79
N GLU A 62 26.76 20.13 12.43
CA GLU A 62 25.90 20.70 11.38
C GLU A 62 25.93 19.91 10.06
N ASP A 63 27.11 19.46 9.61
CA ASP A 63 27.23 18.68 8.36
C ASP A 63 26.48 17.34 8.41
N ALA A 64 26.58 16.63 9.54
CA ALA A 64 25.92 15.33 9.73
C ALA A 64 24.41 15.51 9.93
N GLU A 65 24.01 16.54 10.69
CA GLU A 65 22.61 16.91 10.88
C GLU A 65 21.95 17.28 9.56
N SER A 66 22.56 18.16 8.76
CA SER A 66 22.04 18.57 7.45
C SER A 66 21.89 17.38 6.51
N LEU A 67 22.89 16.49 6.46
CA LEU A 67 22.83 15.28 5.66
C LEU A 67 21.67 14.38 6.10
N LEU A 68 21.54 14.17 7.40
CA LEU A 68 20.52 13.29 7.97
C LEU A 68 19.12 13.89 7.79
N GLU A 69 18.95 15.21 7.91
CA GLU A 69 17.70 15.92 7.63
C GLU A 69 17.26 15.74 6.17
N VAL A 70 18.18 15.85 5.20
CA VAL A 70 17.88 15.61 3.78
C VAL A 70 17.38 14.17 3.55
N TYR A 71 18.04 13.18 4.15
CA TYR A 71 17.57 11.78 4.05
C TYR A 71 16.22 11.58 4.72
N LEU A 72 16.01 12.20 5.89
CA LEU A 72 14.77 12.10 6.65
C LEU A 72 13.61 12.74 5.86
N GLN A 73 13.87 13.84 5.14
CA GLN A 73 12.92 14.45 4.22
C GLN A 73 12.57 13.54 3.03
N ASP A 74 13.54 12.87 2.40
CA ASP A 74 13.25 11.93 1.30
C ASP A 74 12.48 10.68 1.80
N ILE A 75 12.75 10.25 3.04
CA ILE A 75 11.99 9.19 3.71
C ILE A 75 10.53 9.61 3.93
N TYR A 76 10.26 10.84 4.37
CA TYR A 76 8.89 11.37 4.46
C TYR A 76 8.21 11.40 3.09
N ALA A 77 8.88 11.89 2.05
CA ALA A 77 8.34 11.92 0.70
C ALA A 77 8.00 10.51 0.19
N THR A 78 8.85 9.54 0.49
CA THR A 78 8.64 8.12 0.14
C THR A 78 7.48 7.51 0.93
N GLN A 79 7.34 7.82 2.22
CA GLN A 79 6.20 7.40 3.03
C GLN A 79 4.87 7.92 2.45
N THR A 80 4.82 9.20 2.06
CA THR A 80 3.65 9.79 1.42
C THR A 80 3.32 9.09 0.09
N ARG A 81 4.33 8.83 -0.75
CA ARG A 81 4.14 8.10 -2.02
C ARG A 81 3.57 6.69 -1.79
N VAL A 82 4.10 5.96 -0.80
CA VAL A 82 3.60 4.62 -0.44
C VAL A 82 2.16 4.67 0.04
N SER A 83 1.79 5.66 0.87
CA SER A 83 0.42 5.85 1.34
C SER A 83 -0.57 6.14 0.20
N LEU A 84 -0.19 7.00 -0.75
CA LEU A 84 -1.01 7.30 -1.93
C LEU A 84 -1.18 6.06 -2.82
N MET A 85 -0.13 5.28 -3.00
CA MET A 85 -0.17 4.08 -3.82
C MET A 85 -1.00 2.97 -3.16
N LEU A 86 -0.98 2.82 -1.83
CA LEU A 86 -1.91 1.96 -1.09
C LEU A 86 -3.37 2.37 -1.31
N ASN A 87 -3.67 3.67 -1.26
CA ASN A 87 -5.01 4.18 -1.55
C ASN A 87 -5.45 3.89 -3.00
N ASN A 88 -4.54 4.06 -3.96
CA ASN A 88 -4.81 3.72 -5.36
C ASN A 88 -5.06 2.21 -5.57
N VAL A 89 -4.34 1.34 -4.86
CA VAL A 89 -4.59 -0.11 -4.88
C VAL A 89 -5.97 -0.43 -4.31
N GLN A 90 -6.37 0.18 -3.20
CA GLN A 90 -7.72 0.01 -2.61
C GLN A 90 -8.83 0.48 -3.56
N ASN A 91 -8.64 1.62 -4.22
CA ASN A 91 -9.57 2.14 -5.22
C ASN A 91 -9.70 1.17 -6.42
N THR A 92 -8.58 0.59 -6.85
CA THR A 92 -8.55 -0.40 -7.93
C THR A 92 -9.27 -1.69 -7.52
N GLU A 93 -9.04 -2.18 -6.30
CA GLU A 93 -9.72 -3.35 -5.71
C GLU A 93 -11.25 -3.15 -5.73
N SER A 94 -11.72 -1.97 -5.29
CA SER A 94 -13.14 -1.62 -5.31
C SER A 94 -13.71 -1.56 -6.74
N MET A 95 -12.98 -0.98 -7.70
CA MET A 95 -13.41 -0.95 -9.10
C MET A 95 -13.52 -2.36 -9.70
N VAL A 96 -12.58 -3.26 -9.41
CA VAL A 96 -12.63 -4.65 -9.88
C VAL A 96 -13.83 -5.39 -9.28
N MET A 97 -14.09 -5.19 -7.98
CA MET A 97 -15.26 -5.77 -7.31
C MET A 97 -16.57 -5.30 -7.95
N LEU A 98 -16.72 -3.99 -8.18
CA LEU A 98 -17.89 -3.41 -8.85
C LEU A 98 -18.10 -3.99 -10.26
N ARG A 99 -17.02 -4.19 -11.02
CA ARG A 99 -17.11 -4.83 -12.35
C ARG A 99 -17.56 -6.28 -12.25
N LEU A 100 -17.07 -7.04 -11.28
CA LEU A 100 -17.46 -8.43 -11.07
C LEU A 100 -18.95 -8.55 -10.71
N ASP A 101 -19.43 -7.68 -9.82
CA ASP A 101 -20.84 -7.63 -9.44
C ASP A 101 -21.72 -7.19 -10.61
N THR A 102 -21.27 -6.23 -11.41
CA THR A 102 -21.97 -5.83 -12.64
C THR A 102 -22.07 -7.00 -13.62
N LYS A 103 -21.01 -7.80 -13.79
CA LYS A 103 -21.04 -8.99 -14.65
C LYS A 103 -22.00 -10.05 -14.11
N ARG A 104 -22.01 -10.29 -12.80
CA ARG A 104 -22.99 -11.19 -12.17
C ARG A 104 -24.42 -10.71 -12.37
N ASN A 105 -24.68 -9.43 -12.14
CA ASN A 105 -25.99 -8.82 -12.30
C ASN A 105 -26.46 -8.89 -13.78
N TYR A 106 -25.55 -8.62 -14.71
CA TYR A 106 -25.82 -8.79 -16.14
C TYR A 106 -26.19 -10.24 -16.49
N LEU A 107 -25.43 -11.22 -15.99
CA LEU A 107 -25.73 -12.63 -16.22
C LEU A 107 -27.07 -13.05 -15.62
N LEU A 108 -27.39 -12.57 -14.41
CA LEU A 108 -28.68 -12.82 -13.76
C LEU A 108 -29.83 -12.22 -14.57
N THR A 109 -29.63 -11.02 -15.12
CA THR A 109 -30.62 -10.38 -16.00
C THR A 109 -30.85 -11.21 -17.27
N VAL A 110 -29.78 -11.68 -17.91
CA VAL A 110 -29.87 -12.54 -19.10
C VAL A 110 -30.60 -13.85 -18.77
N ASP A 111 -30.23 -14.52 -17.68
CA ASP A 111 -30.87 -15.76 -17.24
C ASP A 111 -32.36 -15.59 -16.95
N LEU A 112 -32.72 -14.50 -16.27
CA LEU A 112 -34.12 -14.15 -15.99
C LEU A 112 -34.89 -13.89 -17.29
N THR A 113 -34.30 -13.18 -18.26
CA THR A 113 -34.96 -12.95 -19.55
C THR A 113 -35.14 -14.23 -20.35
N LEU A 114 -34.16 -15.14 -20.39
CA LEU A 114 -34.28 -16.43 -21.07
C LEU A 114 -35.30 -17.35 -20.39
N THR A 115 -35.35 -17.35 -19.06
CA THR A 115 -36.35 -18.08 -18.29
C THR A 115 -37.76 -17.52 -18.55
N LEU A 116 -37.91 -16.20 -18.67
CA LEU A 116 -39.16 -15.56 -19.04
C LEU A 116 -39.63 -16.00 -20.44
N TRP A 117 -38.73 -16.00 -21.43
CA TRP A 117 -39.04 -16.50 -22.77
C TRP A 117 -39.44 -17.98 -22.76
N THR A 118 -38.71 -18.81 -22.02
CA THR A 118 -38.97 -20.25 -21.93
C THR A 118 -40.32 -20.52 -21.26
N THR A 119 -40.64 -19.82 -20.17
CA THR A 119 -41.93 -19.95 -19.49
C THR A 119 -43.08 -19.47 -20.36
N MET A 120 -42.91 -18.37 -21.11
CA MET A 120 -43.89 -17.89 -22.08
C MET A 120 -44.21 -18.92 -23.18
N ILE A 121 -43.23 -19.69 -23.64
CA ILE A 121 -43.44 -20.74 -24.66
C ILE A 121 -44.01 -22.02 -24.04
N THR A 122 -43.54 -22.38 -22.84
CA THR A 122 -43.89 -23.64 -22.17
C THR A 122 -45.36 -23.68 -21.74
N VAL A 123 -45.90 -22.57 -21.22
CA VAL A 123 -47.29 -22.52 -20.71
C VAL A 123 -48.33 -22.78 -21.81
N PRO A 124 -48.32 -22.09 -22.98
CA PRO A 124 -49.23 -22.40 -24.08
C PRO A 124 -49.02 -23.80 -24.64
N THR A 125 -47.76 -24.24 -24.78
CA THR A 125 -47.44 -25.59 -25.30
C THR A 125 -48.04 -26.68 -24.40
N PHE A 126 -47.98 -26.49 -23.07
CA PHE A 126 -48.58 -27.40 -22.10
C PHE A 126 -50.11 -27.47 -22.24
N ILE A 127 -50.78 -26.32 -22.41
CA ILE A 127 -52.23 -26.26 -22.61
C ILE A 127 -52.63 -26.96 -23.92
N VAL A 128 -51.94 -26.68 -25.02
CA VAL A 128 -52.20 -27.33 -26.32
C VAL A 128 -51.97 -28.84 -26.23
N GLY A 129 -50.91 -29.29 -25.56
CA GLY A 129 -50.65 -30.72 -25.37
C GLY A 129 -51.70 -31.43 -24.50
N ALA A 130 -52.25 -30.75 -23.50
CA ALA A 130 -53.29 -31.31 -22.63
C ALA A 130 -54.65 -31.50 -23.33
N PHE A 131 -55.00 -30.63 -24.29
CA PHE A 131 -56.25 -30.72 -25.07
C PHE A 131 -56.08 -31.40 -26.44
N GLY A 132 -54.85 -31.55 -26.93
CA GLY A 132 -54.52 -32.18 -28.21
C GLY A 132 -54.25 -33.67 -28.13
N MET A 133 -54.12 -34.23 -26.92
CA MET A 133 -54.23 -35.67 -26.64
C MET A 133 -55.70 -36.08 -26.55
#